data_AF-A0A2N2T1Z4-F1
#
_entry.id   AF-A0A2N2T1Z4-F1
#
_cell.length_a   1.000
_cell.length_b   1.000
_cell.length_c   1.000
_cell.angle_alpha   90.00
_cell.angle_beta   90.00
_cell.angle_gamma   90.00
#
_symmetry.space_group_name_H-M   'P 1'
#
loop_
_entity.id
_entity.type
_entity.pdbx_description
1 polymer ?
#
loop_
_entity_poly.entity_id
_entity_poly.type
_entity_poly.pdbx_seq_one_letter_code
_entity_poly.pdbx_strand_id
1 'polypeptide(L)'
;ELLETLDVAERLEKIYGLMQGEMSVLQVEKKIKTRVKSQMERTQREYYLNEQMKAIQKELGDGEDGANEVAVQSVTADTQRVVLTAPHAPGTVKVTVVNPNGLTSSKSDAFVYFAPPPLIISVDPAVAAASGGSEITIRGKNFAAGAVVRLGASEISAFNTFSPTIIKFYAPAHAPATLDVKVLNPDGQLDTVSGGFVYLSDDQFSSPVVTSIEPTQGLASGGFLAIIHGDNFQPGATVTFGNIPAANVQQVTPTVITAIVPAGTANETVSVTVANSADKKGTLQGAFTYTSAPVGPIAIRSVAPGLGQMDGGTVITISGEGFEDGSAVLIDGVASPAVDVISSSVITAVTPAGEPGLVDVRVQRPDQTAATAFKAFAYYDPATFGDGPSVFSTDPVLGPLSGGTAVMLSGQQFAGPVQVF
;
A
#
# COMPACT_ATOMS: atom_id res chain seq x y z
N GLU A 1 -26.00 47.00 8.69
CA GLU A 1 -26.04 48.42 8.24
C GLU A 1 -27.42 48.95 7.82
N LEU A 2 -28.10 48.41 6.78
CA LEU A 2 -29.40 48.94 6.33
C LEU A 2 -30.52 48.79 7.38
N LEU A 3 -30.56 47.64 8.07
CA LEU A 3 -31.52 47.35 9.15
C LEU A 3 -31.19 48.09 10.47
N GLU A 4 -29.99 48.67 10.57
CA GLU A 4 -29.53 49.44 11.73
C GLU A 4 -29.88 50.94 11.64
N THR A 5 -30.30 51.43 10.46
CA THR A 5 -30.66 52.85 10.26
C THR A 5 -32.08 53.10 10.77
N LEU A 6 -32.26 53.53 12.02
CA LEU A 6 -33.59 53.66 12.66
C LEU A 6 -34.54 54.67 11.98
N ASP A 7 -34.00 55.73 11.37
CA ASP A 7 -34.79 56.71 10.63
C ASP A 7 -35.37 56.13 9.33
N VAL A 8 -36.68 56.30 9.14
CA VAL A 8 -37.41 55.68 8.03
C VAL A 8 -37.10 56.37 6.70
N ALA A 9 -36.90 57.69 6.69
CA ALA A 9 -36.62 58.44 5.47
C ALA A 9 -35.19 58.13 4.97
N GLU A 10 -34.22 58.11 5.88
CA GLU A 10 -32.82 57.79 5.57
C GLU A 10 -32.67 56.33 5.09
N ARG A 11 -33.44 55.40 5.67
CA ARG A 11 -33.45 53.99 5.23
C ARG A 11 -34.06 53.83 3.83
N LEU A 12 -35.10 54.60 3.50
CA LEU A 12 -35.71 54.62 2.18
C LEU A 12 -34.75 55.14 1.11
N GLU A 13 -33.99 56.19 1.38
CA GLU A 13 -32.97 56.70 0.45
C GLU A 13 -31.85 55.68 0.20
N LYS A 14 -31.37 54.99 1.25
CA LYS A 14 -30.37 53.92 1.12
C LYS A 14 -30.90 52.73 0.30
N ILE A 15 -32.15 52.31 0.52
CA ILE A 15 -32.80 51.27 -0.29
C ILE A 15 -32.91 51.71 -1.76
N TYR A 16 -33.31 52.95 -2.00
CA TYR A 16 -33.44 53.49 -3.35
C TYR A 16 -32.10 53.51 -4.10
N GLY A 17 -31.01 53.89 -3.44
CA GLY A 17 -29.66 53.84 -4.01
C GLY A 17 -29.20 52.42 -4.36
N LEU A 18 -29.45 51.45 -3.48
CA LEU A 18 -29.16 50.03 -3.74
C LEU A 18 -29.99 49.48 -4.89
N MET A 19 -31.29 49.82 -4.96
CA MET A 19 -32.16 49.43 -6.07
C MET A 19 -31.73 50.04 -7.41
N GLN A 20 -31.26 51.29 -7.43
CA GLN A 20 -30.68 51.88 -8.64
C GLN A 20 -29.38 51.16 -9.06
N GLY A 21 -28.53 50.79 -8.11
CA GLY A 21 -27.32 50.00 -8.35
C GLY A 21 -27.66 48.64 -8.99
N GLU A 22 -28.54 47.86 -8.36
CA GLU A 22 -29.01 46.57 -8.86
C GLU A 22 -29.67 46.69 -10.25
N MET A 23 -30.46 47.73 -10.49
CA MET A 23 -31.09 47.95 -11.79
C MET A 23 -30.07 48.25 -12.90
N SER A 24 -28.96 48.91 -12.57
CA SER A 24 -27.85 49.13 -13.52
C SER A 24 -27.11 47.83 -13.85
N VAL A 25 -26.87 46.97 -12.85
CA VAL A 25 -26.24 45.65 -13.02
C VAL A 25 -27.13 44.75 -13.89
N LEU A 26 -28.43 44.69 -13.61
CA LEU A 26 -29.42 43.96 -14.40
C LEU A 26 -29.46 44.42 -15.87
N GLN A 27 -29.34 45.71 -16.14
CA GLN A 27 -29.28 46.23 -17.51
C GLN A 27 -27.99 45.83 -18.24
N VAL A 28 -26.86 45.83 -17.54
CA VAL A 28 -25.56 45.39 -18.08
C VAL A 28 -25.60 43.89 -18.39
N GLU A 29 -26.10 43.06 -17.48
CA GLU A 29 -26.28 41.62 -17.71
C GLU A 29 -27.18 41.34 -18.91
N LYS A 30 -28.30 42.05 -19.04
CA LYS A 30 -29.22 41.90 -20.18
C LYS A 30 -28.54 42.29 -21.50
N LYS A 31 -27.73 43.34 -21.52
CA LYS A 31 -26.94 43.73 -22.70
C LYS A 31 -25.90 42.68 -23.06
N ILE A 32 -25.16 42.15 -22.07
CA ILE A 32 -24.16 41.09 -22.27
C ILE A 32 -24.84 39.84 -22.83
N LYS A 33 -25.92 39.37 -22.19
CA LYS A 33 -26.67 38.19 -22.63
C LYS A 33 -27.21 38.31 -24.06
N THR A 34 -27.70 39.50 -24.42
CA THR A 34 -28.18 39.77 -25.79
C THR A 34 -27.03 39.75 -26.81
N ARG A 35 -25.86 40.30 -26.44
CA ARG A 35 -24.67 40.33 -27.29
C ARG A 35 -24.03 38.95 -27.46
N VAL A 36 -23.98 38.15 -26.39
CA VAL A 36 -23.54 36.75 -26.43
C VAL A 36 -24.48 35.93 -27.30
N LYS A 37 -25.80 36.11 -27.15
CA LYS A 37 -26.79 35.40 -27.98
C LYS A 37 -26.66 35.75 -29.47
N SER A 38 -26.54 37.03 -29.81
CA SER A 38 -26.40 37.44 -31.22
C SER A 38 -25.06 36.99 -31.83
N GLN A 39 -23.98 37.01 -31.04
CA GLN A 39 -22.69 36.50 -31.47
C GLN A 39 -22.72 34.97 -31.65
N MET A 40 -23.40 34.25 -30.76
CA MET A 40 -23.59 32.81 -30.85
C MET A 40 -24.40 32.41 -32.08
N GLU A 41 -25.54 33.09 -32.34
CA GLU A 41 -26.37 32.86 -33.53
C GLU A 41 -25.63 33.17 -34.83
N ARG A 42 -24.80 34.24 -34.85
CA ARG A 42 -23.95 34.55 -36.01
C ARG A 42 -22.90 33.47 -36.25
N THR A 43 -22.23 33.03 -35.20
CA THR A 43 -21.22 31.97 -35.28
C THR A 43 -21.84 30.64 -35.73
N GLN A 44 -23.03 30.30 -35.22
CA GLN A 44 -23.74 29.08 -35.61
C GLN A 44 -24.19 29.13 -37.09
N ARG A 45 -24.66 30.30 -37.55
CA ARG A 45 -25.04 30.52 -38.95
C ARG A 45 -23.83 30.45 -39.88
N GLU A 46 -22.69 31.05 -39.50
CA GLU A 46 -21.44 30.97 -40.25
C GLU A 46 -20.88 29.54 -40.28
N TYR A 47 -20.94 28.81 -39.16
CA TYR A 47 -20.58 27.39 -39.11
C TYR A 47 -21.45 26.57 -40.06
N TYR A 48 -22.78 26.74 -40.01
CA TYR A 48 -23.71 26.00 -40.86
C TYR A 48 -23.54 26.32 -42.35
N LEU A 49 -23.30 27.59 -42.70
CA LEU A 49 -23.01 28.01 -44.08
C LEU A 49 -21.69 27.43 -44.59
N ASN A 50 -20.64 27.44 -43.77
CA ASN A 50 -19.35 26.85 -44.13
C ASN A 50 -19.46 25.34 -44.33
N GLU A 51 -20.25 24.65 -43.51
CA GLU A 51 -20.44 23.21 -43.64
C GLU A 51 -21.33 22.84 -44.82
N GLN A 52 -22.30 23.69 -45.19
CA GLN A 52 -23.00 23.58 -46.47
C GLN A 52 -22.06 23.83 -47.66
N MET A 53 -21.19 24.84 -47.60
CA MET A 53 -20.23 25.13 -48.67
C MET A 53 -19.23 23.97 -48.86
N LYS A 54 -18.74 23.38 -47.77
CA LYS A 54 -17.90 22.18 -47.81
C LYS A 54 -18.64 20.97 -48.36
N ALA A 55 -19.90 20.76 -48.00
CA ALA A 55 -20.72 19.71 -48.59
C ALA A 55 -20.91 19.92 -50.11
N ILE A 56 -21.15 21.17 -50.54
CA ILE A 56 -21.27 21.52 -51.95
C ILE A 56 -19.95 21.32 -52.71
N GLN A 57 -18.81 21.74 -52.15
CA GLN A 57 -17.48 21.55 -52.76
C GLN A 57 -17.11 20.05 -52.85
N LYS A 58 -17.53 19.25 -51.87
CA LYS A 58 -17.33 17.79 -51.87
C LYS A 58 -18.18 17.08 -52.93
N GLU A 59 -19.39 17.57 -53.19
CA GLU A 59 -20.27 17.07 -54.27
C GLU A 59 -19.87 17.59 -55.67
N LEU A 60 -19.14 18.71 -55.76
CA LEU A 60 -18.68 19.30 -57.03
C LEU A 60 -17.32 18.77 -57.52
N GLY A 61 -16.63 17.97 -56.69
CA GLY A 61 -15.50 17.11 -57.08
C GLY A 61 -14.22 17.84 -57.50
N ASP A 62 -13.30 18.03 -56.56
CA ASP A 62 -11.86 17.80 -56.78
C ASP A 62 -11.11 17.65 -55.43
N GLY A 63 -9.98 16.95 -55.47
CA GLY A 63 -9.35 16.22 -54.36
C GLY A 63 -8.72 17.00 -53.20
N GLU A 64 -8.24 16.21 -52.23
CA GLU A 64 -7.36 16.60 -51.13
C GLU A 64 -6.19 17.46 -51.59
N ASP A 65 -5.99 18.62 -50.97
CA ASP A 65 -4.65 19.10 -50.64
C ASP A 65 -4.71 20.09 -49.47
N GLY A 66 -3.80 19.89 -48.52
CA GLY A 66 -3.72 20.65 -47.30
C GLY A 66 -3.36 22.12 -47.53
N ALA A 67 -4.26 23.01 -47.15
CA ALA A 67 -3.92 24.34 -46.68
C ALA A 67 -5.02 24.80 -45.74
N ASN A 68 -4.67 25.11 -44.48
CA ASN A 68 -5.54 25.86 -43.58
C ASN A 68 -5.74 27.25 -44.20
N GLU A 69 -6.77 27.36 -45.05
CA GLU A 69 -7.12 28.58 -45.76
C GLU A 69 -7.75 29.55 -44.75
N VAL A 70 -7.02 30.63 -44.51
CA VAL A 70 -7.42 31.63 -43.54
C VAL A 70 -8.39 32.59 -44.24
N ALA A 71 -9.67 32.55 -43.86
CA ALA A 71 -10.69 33.40 -44.46
C ALA A 71 -10.40 34.88 -44.14
N VAL A 72 -10.05 35.64 -45.17
CA VAL A 72 -9.80 37.09 -45.10
C VAL A 72 -11.14 37.80 -45.24
N GLN A 73 -11.61 38.47 -44.19
CA GLN A 73 -12.71 39.42 -44.31
C GLN A 73 -12.23 40.83 -43.96
N SER A 74 -12.46 41.73 -44.92
CA SER A 74 -12.17 43.17 -44.97
C SER A 74 -10.73 43.57 -45.34
N VAL A 75 -10.64 44.24 -46.50
CA VAL A 75 -9.45 44.94 -46.99
C VAL A 75 -9.52 46.37 -46.46
N THR A 76 -8.56 46.75 -45.63
CA THR A 76 -8.41 48.14 -45.18
C THR A 76 -6.99 48.58 -45.51
N ALA A 77 -6.83 49.20 -46.68
CA ALA A 77 -5.58 49.74 -47.25
C ALA A 77 -4.46 48.72 -47.58
N ASP A 78 -3.58 49.11 -48.52
CA ASP A 78 -2.50 48.29 -49.09
C ASP A 78 -1.43 47.84 -48.08
N THR A 79 -1.54 48.27 -46.82
CA THR A 79 -0.59 48.01 -45.73
C THR A 79 -1.17 47.16 -44.60
N GLN A 80 -2.48 46.92 -44.55
CA GLN A 80 -3.12 46.19 -43.44
C GLN A 80 -4.18 45.20 -43.93
N ARG A 81 -4.15 43.97 -43.39
CA ARG A 81 -5.15 42.92 -43.63
C ARG A 81 -5.55 42.31 -42.29
N VAL A 82 -6.86 42.21 -42.05
CA VAL A 82 -7.41 41.49 -40.89
C VAL A 82 -7.79 40.09 -41.32
N VAL A 83 -7.36 39.11 -40.53
CA VAL A 83 -7.51 37.69 -40.85
C VAL A 83 -7.93 36.96 -39.57
N LEU A 84 -8.87 36.03 -39.68
CA LEU A 84 -9.34 35.23 -38.54
C LEU A 84 -8.63 33.89 -38.53
N THR A 85 -7.93 33.60 -37.45
CA THR A 85 -7.18 32.36 -37.28
C THR A 85 -8.12 31.17 -37.03
N ALA A 86 -7.87 30.03 -37.68
CA ALA A 86 -8.57 28.76 -37.41
C ALA A 86 -8.15 28.17 -36.04
N PRO A 87 -8.91 27.21 -35.47
CA PRO A 87 -8.46 26.46 -34.30
C PRO A 87 -7.10 25.79 -34.54
N HIS A 88 -6.21 25.87 -33.57
CA HIS A 88 -4.87 25.29 -33.62
C HIS A 88 -4.47 24.81 -32.24
N ALA A 89 -3.57 23.82 -32.17
CA ALA A 89 -2.96 23.42 -30.91
C ALA A 89 -2.12 24.58 -30.32
N PRO A 90 -1.85 24.61 -29.01
CA PRO A 90 -0.96 25.61 -28.44
C PRO A 90 0.41 25.61 -29.14
N GLY A 91 0.97 26.80 -29.41
CA GLY A 91 2.26 26.93 -30.09
C GLY A 91 2.36 28.15 -31.00
N THR A 92 3.57 28.35 -31.53
CA THR A 92 3.85 29.43 -32.47
C THR A 92 3.52 29.00 -33.91
N VAL A 93 3.04 29.94 -34.72
CA VAL A 93 2.62 29.69 -36.09
C VAL A 93 3.31 30.67 -37.04
N LYS A 94 3.83 30.13 -38.15
CA LYS A 94 4.36 30.92 -39.27
C LYS A 94 3.20 31.52 -40.06
N VAL A 95 3.22 32.84 -40.24
CA VAL A 95 2.26 33.52 -41.11
C VAL A 95 2.92 33.76 -42.46
N THR A 96 2.25 33.37 -43.54
CA THR A 96 2.70 33.58 -44.93
C THR A 96 1.69 34.45 -45.66
N VAL A 97 2.18 35.49 -46.32
CA VAL A 97 1.40 36.35 -47.21
C VAL A 97 1.77 35.99 -48.64
N VAL A 98 0.77 35.80 -49.50
CA VAL A 98 0.91 35.54 -50.93
C VAL A 98 0.17 36.65 -51.68
N ASN A 99 0.87 37.39 -52.54
CA ASN A 99 0.26 38.39 -53.40
C ASN A 99 -0.38 37.72 -54.64
N PRO A 100 -1.34 38.38 -55.32
CA PRO A 100 -1.96 37.83 -56.54
C PRO A 100 -0.98 37.50 -57.67
N ASN A 101 0.19 38.14 -57.69
CA ASN A 101 1.28 37.84 -58.63
C ASN A 101 2.15 36.64 -58.22
N GLY A 102 1.77 35.91 -57.18
CA GLY A 102 2.45 34.72 -56.67
C GLY A 102 3.66 34.99 -55.76
N LEU A 103 4.03 36.25 -55.52
CA LEU A 103 5.13 36.57 -54.60
C LEU A 103 4.72 36.28 -53.15
N THR A 104 5.61 35.67 -52.38
CA THR A 104 5.35 35.31 -50.98
C THR A 104 6.34 35.97 -50.02
N SER A 105 5.88 36.22 -48.80
CA SER A 105 6.73 36.58 -47.66
C SER A 105 6.18 35.90 -46.42
N SER A 106 7.06 35.40 -45.55
CA SER A 106 6.64 34.71 -44.33
C SER A 106 7.38 35.23 -43.12
N LYS A 107 6.67 35.31 -41.99
CA LYS A 107 7.24 35.57 -40.68
C LYS A 107 7.03 34.35 -39.80
N SER A 108 8.12 33.76 -39.33
CA SER A 108 8.11 32.71 -38.30
C SER A 108 7.71 33.31 -36.95
N ASP A 109 7.11 32.49 -36.08
CA ASP A 109 6.62 32.89 -34.75
C ASP A 109 5.75 34.15 -34.77
N ALA A 110 4.99 34.33 -35.86
CA ALA A 110 4.22 35.55 -36.10
C ALA A 110 2.93 35.60 -35.27
N PHE A 111 2.41 34.43 -34.87
CA PHE A 111 1.23 34.30 -34.03
C PHE A 111 1.45 33.17 -33.02
N VAL A 112 0.84 33.29 -31.84
CA VAL A 112 0.95 32.27 -30.78
C VAL A 112 -0.45 31.88 -30.32
N TYR A 113 -0.74 30.59 -30.35
CA TYR A 113 -1.92 30.02 -29.70
C TYR A 113 -1.57 29.64 -28.28
N PHE A 114 -2.31 30.16 -27.31
CA PHE A 114 -2.16 29.80 -25.89
C PHE A 114 -3.15 28.69 -25.53
N ALA A 115 -2.73 27.76 -24.67
CA ALA A 115 -3.66 26.88 -23.99
C ALA A 115 -4.56 27.73 -23.06
N PRO A 116 -5.82 27.34 -22.79
CA PRO A 116 -6.59 28.01 -21.75
C PRO A 116 -5.93 27.80 -20.37
N PRO A 117 -6.01 28.78 -19.46
CA PRO A 117 -5.45 28.62 -18.11
C PRO A 117 -6.17 27.49 -17.36
N PRO A 118 -5.52 26.90 -16.34
CA PRO A 118 -6.20 25.99 -15.44
C PRO A 118 -7.36 26.73 -14.74
N LEU A 119 -8.36 25.99 -14.30
CA LEU A 119 -9.48 26.54 -13.51
C LEU A 119 -9.81 25.58 -12.37
N ILE A 120 -9.75 26.05 -11.14
CA ILE A 120 -10.20 25.37 -9.94
C ILE A 120 -11.69 25.68 -9.76
N ILE A 121 -12.50 24.63 -9.63
CA ILE A 121 -13.93 24.72 -9.37
C ILE A 121 -14.23 24.43 -7.89
N SER A 122 -13.55 23.45 -7.30
CA SER A 122 -13.72 23.10 -5.89
C SER A 122 -12.49 22.42 -5.31
N VAL A 123 -12.33 22.56 -3.99
CA VAL A 123 -11.34 21.84 -3.17
C VAL A 123 -12.12 21.10 -2.09
N ASP A 124 -12.04 19.77 -2.06
CA ASP A 124 -12.87 18.95 -1.17
C ASP A 124 -12.07 17.74 -0.60
N PRO A 125 -11.96 17.60 0.74
CA PRO A 125 -12.35 18.61 1.73
C PRO A 125 -11.46 19.87 1.61
N ALA A 126 -12.00 21.04 1.94
CA ALA A 126 -11.24 22.29 2.03
C ALA A 126 -10.54 22.47 3.39
N VAL A 127 -10.40 21.39 4.16
CA VAL A 127 -9.86 21.39 5.51
C VAL A 127 -9.02 20.14 5.77
N ALA A 128 -7.95 20.28 6.54
CA ALA A 128 -7.14 19.18 7.04
C ALA A 128 -6.66 19.42 8.48
N ALA A 129 -6.28 18.34 9.15
CA ALA A 129 -5.58 18.40 10.43
C ALA A 129 -4.14 18.88 10.24
N ALA A 130 -3.53 19.44 11.28
CA ALA A 130 -2.16 19.95 11.24
C ALA A 130 -1.13 18.82 11.00
N SER A 131 -1.45 17.61 11.44
CA SER A 131 -0.73 16.38 11.10
C SER A 131 -0.74 16.03 9.60
N GLY A 132 -1.72 16.55 8.85
CA GLY A 132 -1.85 16.40 7.42
C GLY A 132 -2.51 15.09 6.97
N GLY A 133 -2.21 14.74 5.73
CA GLY A 133 -2.56 13.64 4.85
C GLY A 133 -4.04 13.27 4.62
N SER A 134 -4.99 14.10 5.01
CA SER A 134 -6.32 13.97 4.39
C SER A 134 -6.19 13.96 2.85
N GLU A 135 -6.88 13.03 2.16
CA GLU A 135 -6.91 13.05 0.68
C GLU A 135 -7.78 14.23 0.25
N ILE A 136 -7.17 15.16 -0.47
CA ILE A 136 -7.81 16.36 -1.00
C ILE A 136 -8.07 16.15 -2.47
N THR A 137 -9.31 16.42 -2.90
CA THR A 137 -9.73 16.41 -4.29
C THR A 137 -9.93 17.84 -4.79
N ILE A 138 -9.14 18.23 -5.78
CA ILE A 138 -9.38 19.45 -6.57
C ILE A 138 -10.14 19.06 -7.84
N ARG A 139 -11.32 19.66 -8.04
CA ARG A 139 -12.07 19.55 -9.29
C ARG A 139 -11.91 20.83 -10.09
N GLY A 140 -11.78 20.71 -11.41
CA GLY A 140 -11.49 21.85 -12.26
C GLY A 140 -11.53 21.56 -13.76
N LYS A 141 -10.82 22.39 -14.52
CA LYS A 141 -10.62 22.27 -15.97
C LYS A 141 -9.18 22.64 -16.34
N ASN A 142 -8.73 22.12 -17.49
CA ASN A 142 -7.47 22.47 -18.14
C ASN A 142 -6.22 22.23 -17.28
N PHE A 143 -6.23 21.23 -16.40
CA PHE A 143 -5.01 20.81 -15.70
C PHE A 143 -4.09 20.10 -16.69
N ALA A 144 -2.91 20.66 -16.95
CA ALA A 144 -1.96 20.12 -17.92
C ALA A 144 -1.05 19.08 -17.29
N ALA A 145 -0.65 18.05 -18.03
CA ALA A 145 0.32 17.06 -17.55
C ALA A 145 1.60 17.78 -17.06
N GLY A 146 2.02 17.47 -15.83
CA GLY A 146 3.12 18.17 -15.15
C GLY A 146 2.71 19.41 -14.35
N ALA A 147 1.41 19.70 -14.22
CA ALA A 147 0.93 20.74 -13.32
C ALA A 147 1.32 20.43 -11.87
N VAL A 148 1.55 21.49 -11.09
CA VAL A 148 1.83 21.41 -9.65
C VAL A 148 0.73 22.10 -8.86
N VAL A 149 0.38 21.53 -7.72
CA VAL A 149 -0.52 22.17 -6.75
C VAL A 149 0.31 22.89 -5.71
N ARG A 150 -0.09 24.08 -5.26
CA ARG A 150 0.50 24.74 -4.09
C ARG A 150 -0.54 25.04 -3.04
N LEU A 151 -0.25 24.68 -1.79
CA LEU A 151 -0.98 25.09 -0.60
C LEU A 151 -0.14 26.13 0.14
N GLY A 152 -0.49 27.42 -0.02
CA GLY A 152 0.37 28.50 0.44
C GLY A 152 1.75 28.45 -0.24
N ALA A 153 2.80 28.24 0.55
CA ALA A 153 4.18 28.11 0.05
C ALA A 153 4.58 26.66 -0.30
N SER A 154 3.82 25.66 0.16
CA SER A 154 4.14 24.24 -0.03
C SER A 154 3.73 23.77 -1.42
N GLU A 155 4.67 23.17 -2.15
CA GLU A 155 4.42 22.57 -3.47
C GLU A 155 4.12 21.07 -3.36
N ILE A 156 3.14 20.62 -4.13
CA ILE A 156 2.65 19.26 -4.19
C ILE A 156 2.67 18.83 -5.65
N SER A 157 3.54 17.87 -5.96
CA SER A 157 3.74 17.30 -7.30
C SER A 157 3.48 15.78 -7.35
N ALA A 158 3.35 15.13 -6.19
CA ALA A 158 2.96 13.73 -6.07
C ALA A 158 1.43 13.63 -5.92
N PHE A 159 0.77 13.05 -6.91
CA PHE A 159 -0.69 12.93 -6.95
C PHE A 159 -1.12 11.46 -6.93
N ASN A 160 -2.13 11.18 -6.11
CA ASN A 160 -2.83 9.89 -6.08
C ASN A 160 -3.64 9.69 -7.37
N THR A 161 -4.14 10.80 -7.95
CA THR A 161 -4.87 10.82 -9.22
C THR A 161 -4.63 12.14 -9.92
N PHE A 162 -4.41 12.10 -11.22
CA PHE A 162 -4.24 13.29 -12.05
C PHE A 162 -5.00 13.14 -13.37
N SER A 163 -5.82 14.14 -13.71
CA SER A 163 -6.47 14.30 -15.00
C SER A 163 -6.68 15.78 -15.31
N PRO A 164 -7.08 16.15 -16.54
CA PRO A 164 -7.39 17.54 -16.87
C PRO A 164 -8.51 18.19 -16.06
N THR A 165 -9.24 17.42 -15.25
CA THR A 165 -10.39 17.90 -14.47
C THR A 165 -10.36 17.52 -12.99
N ILE A 166 -9.46 16.61 -12.58
CA ILE A 166 -9.38 16.12 -11.20
C ILE A 166 -7.91 15.95 -10.80
N ILE A 167 -7.54 16.50 -9.65
CA ILE A 167 -6.27 16.21 -8.97
C ILE A 167 -6.60 15.70 -7.57
N LYS A 168 -6.03 14.57 -7.18
CA LYS A 168 -6.11 14.04 -5.82
C LYS A 168 -4.71 13.92 -5.22
N PHE A 169 -4.55 14.37 -3.99
CA PHE A 169 -3.28 14.28 -3.26
C PHE A 169 -3.51 14.21 -1.76
N TYR A 170 -2.53 13.76 -1.02
CA TYR A 170 -2.54 13.84 0.44
C TYR A 170 -1.97 15.18 0.89
N ALA A 171 -2.73 15.92 1.71
CA ALA A 171 -2.27 17.17 2.31
C ALA A 171 -0.96 16.95 3.10
N PRO A 172 0.10 17.77 2.98
CA PRO A 172 1.26 17.63 3.85
C PRO A 172 0.95 18.05 5.30
N ALA A 173 1.81 17.72 6.25
CA ALA A 173 1.73 18.29 7.59
C ALA A 173 2.01 19.81 7.54
N HIS A 174 1.22 20.59 8.27
CA HIS A 174 1.35 22.05 8.31
C HIS A 174 0.75 22.60 9.60
N ALA A 175 1.36 23.65 10.17
CA ALA A 175 0.79 24.32 11.34
C ALA A 175 -0.61 24.91 11.02
N PRO A 176 -1.52 25.07 12.00
CA PRO A 176 -2.84 25.63 11.75
C PRO A 176 -2.78 26.98 11.01
N ALA A 177 -3.46 27.09 9.87
CA ALA A 177 -3.41 28.26 8.99
C ALA A 177 -4.53 28.22 7.95
N THR A 178 -4.91 29.37 7.42
CA THR A 178 -5.72 29.48 6.19
C THR A 178 -4.78 29.77 5.02
N LEU A 179 -4.85 28.96 3.96
CA LEU A 179 -3.94 28.96 2.83
C LEU A 179 -4.68 29.16 1.51
N ASP A 180 -4.00 29.80 0.57
CA ASP A 180 -4.41 29.81 -0.83
C ASP A 180 -4.14 28.45 -1.47
N VAL A 181 -5.01 28.03 -2.38
CA VAL A 181 -4.80 26.86 -3.25
C VAL A 181 -4.49 27.33 -4.64
N LYS A 182 -3.35 26.90 -5.20
CA LYS A 182 -2.95 27.24 -6.56
C LYS A 182 -2.73 26.00 -7.39
N VAL A 183 -3.11 26.04 -8.66
CA VAL A 183 -2.71 25.04 -9.67
C VAL A 183 -1.91 25.79 -10.72
N LEU A 184 -0.66 25.38 -10.92
CA LEU A 184 0.27 25.96 -11.90
C LEU A 184 0.55 24.93 -12.99
N ASN A 185 0.21 25.24 -14.23
CA ASN A 185 0.56 24.44 -15.40
C ASN A 185 2.03 24.71 -15.82
N PRO A 186 2.68 23.78 -16.55
CA PRO A 186 4.08 23.93 -17.00
C PRO A 186 4.33 25.12 -17.93
N ASP A 187 3.29 25.63 -18.59
CA ASP A 187 3.35 26.82 -19.45
C ASP A 187 3.34 28.14 -18.64
N GLY A 188 3.30 28.05 -17.31
CA GLY A 188 3.30 29.18 -16.39
C GLY A 188 1.91 29.74 -16.08
N GLN A 189 0.86 29.23 -16.72
CA GLN A 189 -0.51 29.65 -16.41
C GLN A 189 -0.98 29.03 -15.11
N LEU A 190 -1.72 29.80 -14.32
CA LEU A 190 -2.19 29.37 -13.00
C LEU A 190 -3.61 29.84 -12.71
N ASP A 191 -4.22 29.15 -11.74
CA ASP A 191 -5.42 29.62 -11.05
C ASP A 191 -5.18 29.59 -9.54
N THR A 192 -5.88 30.45 -8.81
CA THR A 192 -5.75 30.60 -7.35
C THR A 192 -7.12 30.73 -6.70
N VAL A 193 -7.38 29.86 -5.71
CA VAL A 193 -8.48 30.03 -4.76
C VAL A 193 -7.90 30.61 -3.47
N SER A 194 -8.12 31.91 -3.26
CA SER A 194 -7.63 32.59 -2.06
C SER A 194 -8.36 32.11 -0.80
N GLY A 195 -7.59 31.75 0.23
CA GLY A 195 -8.11 31.14 1.47
C GLY A 195 -8.91 29.84 1.24
N GLY A 196 -8.68 29.15 0.13
CA GLY A 196 -9.43 27.96 -0.27
C GLY A 196 -9.14 26.70 0.53
N PHE A 197 -8.23 26.74 1.51
CA PHE A 197 -7.86 25.59 2.32
C PHE A 197 -7.48 25.97 3.75
N VAL A 198 -7.90 25.18 4.73
CA VAL A 198 -7.65 25.46 6.16
C VAL A 198 -6.99 24.27 6.85
N TYR A 199 -5.87 24.50 7.51
CA TYR A 199 -5.32 23.60 8.51
C TYR A 199 -5.87 23.96 9.90
N LEU A 200 -6.51 23.00 10.55
CA LEU A 200 -7.00 23.11 11.93
C LEU A 200 -6.08 22.34 12.88
N SER A 201 -6.14 22.68 14.17
CA SER A 201 -5.47 21.88 15.19
C SER A 201 -6.09 20.49 15.30
N ASP A 202 -5.25 19.48 15.53
CA ASP A 202 -5.66 18.06 15.55
C ASP A 202 -6.72 17.76 16.63
N ASP A 203 -6.79 18.58 17.69
CA ASP A 203 -7.75 18.44 18.78
C ASP A 203 -9.21 18.66 18.37
N GLN A 204 -9.44 19.43 17.30
CA GLN A 204 -10.75 19.71 16.72
C GLN A 204 -11.34 18.51 15.95
N PHE A 205 -10.54 17.48 15.69
CA PHE A 205 -10.99 16.26 15.03
C PHE A 205 -11.38 15.18 16.06
N SER A 206 -12.27 14.29 15.66
CA SER A 206 -12.69 13.14 16.46
C SER A 206 -11.52 12.17 16.69
N SER A 207 -11.54 11.47 17.83
CA SER A 207 -10.61 10.37 18.06
C SER A 207 -10.78 9.29 16.99
N PRO A 208 -9.69 8.63 16.56
CA PRO A 208 -9.80 7.50 15.64
C PRO A 208 -10.60 6.36 16.30
N VAL A 209 -11.28 5.56 15.48
CA VAL A 209 -11.97 4.34 15.92
C VAL A 209 -11.35 3.18 15.16
N VAL A 210 -10.96 2.12 15.87
CA VAL A 210 -10.44 0.89 15.25
C VAL A 210 -11.55 -0.14 15.28
N THR A 211 -11.97 -0.62 14.10
CA THR A 211 -13.12 -1.52 13.96
C THR A 211 -12.69 -2.97 13.70
N SER A 212 -11.63 -3.19 12.93
CA SER A 212 -11.07 -4.52 12.71
C SER A 212 -9.61 -4.48 12.28
N ILE A 213 -8.96 -5.64 12.33
CA ILE A 213 -7.61 -5.87 11.83
C ILE A 213 -7.57 -7.20 11.07
N GLU A 214 -6.82 -7.25 9.98
CA GLU A 214 -6.58 -8.47 9.20
C GLU A 214 -5.07 -8.60 8.90
N PRO A 215 -4.44 -9.75 9.23
CA PRO A 215 -5.01 -10.89 9.97
C PRO A 215 -5.18 -10.59 11.47
N THR A 216 -6.07 -11.32 12.14
CA THR A 216 -6.28 -11.23 13.61
C THR A 216 -5.27 -12.02 14.44
N GLN A 217 -4.36 -12.76 13.79
CA GLN A 217 -3.31 -13.53 14.46
C GLN A 217 -2.09 -13.72 13.55
N GLY A 218 -0.94 -14.03 14.15
CA GLY A 218 0.31 -14.25 13.42
C GLY A 218 1.49 -14.52 14.34
N LEU A 219 2.62 -14.94 13.77
CA LEU A 219 3.78 -15.39 14.54
C LEU A 219 4.34 -14.29 15.46
N ALA A 220 4.79 -14.70 16.64
CA ALA A 220 5.45 -13.83 17.63
C ALA A 220 6.69 -13.09 17.12
N SER A 221 7.32 -13.58 16.05
CA SER A 221 8.44 -12.89 15.39
C SER A 221 8.05 -11.57 14.73
N GLY A 222 6.75 -11.34 14.46
CA GLY A 222 6.27 -10.18 13.72
C GLY A 222 6.81 -10.13 12.28
N GLY A 223 6.84 -8.93 11.70
CA GLY A 223 7.46 -8.63 10.40
C GLY A 223 6.54 -8.73 9.19
N PHE A 224 5.28 -9.11 9.36
CA PHE A 224 4.29 -9.20 8.28
C PHE A 224 3.33 -7.99 8.29
N LEU A 225 2.65 -7.78 7.16
CA LEU A 225 1.71 -6.68 6.97
C LEU A 225 0.37 -6.99 7.64
N ALA A 226 -0.16 -6.02 8.39
CA ALA A 226 -1.54 -5.99 8.85
C ALA A 226 -2.30 -4.81 8.20
N ILE A 227 -3.56 -5.04 7.90
CA ILE A 227 -4.53 -4.05 7.42
C ILE A 227 -5.49 -3.75 8.57
N ILE A 228 -5.55 -2.50 8.97
CA ILE A 228 -6.37 -2.03 10.09
C ILE A 228 -7.49 -1.17 9.52
N HIS A 229 -8.73 -1.54 9.81
CA HIS A 229 -9.92 -0.80 9.42
C HIS A 229 -10.46 0.03 10.58
N GLY A 230 -11.10 1.14 10.25
CA GLY A 230 -11.65 2.05 11.23
C GLY A 230 -12.30 3.28 10.65
N ASP A 231 -12.38 4.32 11.47
CA ASP A 231 -12.87 5.64 11.11
C ASP A 231 -11.97 6.73 11.70
N ASN A 232 -11.96 7.89 11.06
CA ASN A 232 -11.24 9.09 11.48
C ASN A 232 -9.72 8.89 11.62
N PHE A 233 -9.11 7.98 10.88
CA PHE A 233 -7.66 7.88 10.80
C PHE A 233 -7.08 9.10 10.07
N GLN A 234 -6.00 9.67 10.60
CA GLN A 234 -5.33 10.82 10.01
C GLN A 234 -3.90 10.45 9.63
N PRO A 235 -3.35 10.94 8.52
CA PRO A 235 -1.95 10.65 8.25
C PRO A 235 -0.98 11.20 9.27
N GLY A 236 0.13 10.47 9.41
CA GLY A 236 0.97 10.57 10.59
C GLY A 236 0.44 9.77 11.79
N ALA A 237 -0.74 9.14 11.69
CA ALA A 237 -1.21 8.24 12.73
C ALA A 237 -0.19 7.14 13.01
N THR A 238 -0.02 6.87 14.30
CA THR A 238 0.84 5.79 14.79
C THR A 238 -0.02 4.61 15.21
N VAL A 239 0.54 3.40 15.10
CA VAL A 239 -0.12 2.16 15.49
C VAL A 239 0.72 1.48 16.57
N THR A 240 0.09 0.97 17.62
CA THR A 240 0.74 0.11 18.62
C THR A 240 -0.03 -1.21 18.78
N PHE A 241 0.71 -2.30 18.94
CA PHE A 241 0.21 -3.63 19.29
C PHE A 241 0.55 -3.88 20.76
N GLY A 242 -0.46 -3.79 21.63
CA GLY A 242 -0.25 -3.64 23.07
C GLY A 242 0.54 -2.36 23.34
N ASN A 243 1.75 -2.53 23.90
CA ASN A 243 2.69 -1.44 24.19
C ASN A 243 3.80 -1.28 23.14
N ILE A 244 3.80 -2.10 22.09
CA ILE A 244 4.89 -2.13 21.10
C ILE A 244 4.46 -1.35 19.85
N PRO A 245 5.18 -0.27 19.47
CA PRO A 245 4.91 0.45 18.24
C PRO A 245 5.09 -0.45 17.01
N ALA A 246 4.14 -0.35 16.07
CA ALA A 246 4.27 -0.97 14.76
C ALA A 246 5.34 -0.26 13.93
N ALA A 247 6.04 -1.02 13.09
CA ALA A 247 6.98 -0.45 12.13
C ALA A 247 6.26 -0.09 10.82
N ASN A 248 6.82 0.88 10.08
CA ASN A 248 6.44 1.17 8.69
C ASN A 248 4.91 1.32 8.51
N VAL A 249 4.30 2.22 9.28
CA VAL A 249 2.89 2.59 9.11
C VAL A 249 2.76 3.33 7.78
N GLN A 250 2.08 2.70 6.82
CA GLN A 250 1.95 3.15 5.44
C GLN A 250 0.48 3.19 5.04
N GLN A 251 0.17 3.97 4.00
CA GLN A 251 -1.18 4.06 3.42
C GLN A 251 -2.27 4.37 4.46
N VAL A 252 -2.16 5.54 5.09
CA VAL A 252 -3.17 6.03 6.01
C VAL A 252 -4.25 6.77 5.22
N THR A 253 -5.41 6.16 5.12
CA THR A 253 -6.67 6.80 4.67
C THR A 253 -7.58 6.98 5.87
N PRO A 254 -8.67 7.76 5.79
CA PRO A 254 -9.61 7.92 6.90
C PRO A 254 -10.19 6.63 7.48
N THR A 255 -10.16 5.51 6.74
CA THR A 255 -10.78 4.25 7.13
C THR A 255 -9.87 3.03 7.10
N VAL A 256 -8.63 3.18 6.61
CA VAL A 256 -7.67 2.07 6.46
C VAL A 256 -6.26 2.55 6.77
N ILE A 257 -5.54 1.77 7.57
CA ILE A 257 -4.09 1.88 7.80
C ILE A 257 -3.45 0.54 7.44
N THR A 258 -2.28 0.56 6.81
CA THR A 258 -1.41 -0.62 6.73
C THR A 258 -0.18 -0.44 7.61
N ALA A 259 0.23 -1.48 8.33
CA ALA A 259 1.38 -1.42 9.22
C ALA A 259 2.09 -2.77 9.30
N ILE A 260 3.39 -2.78 9.62
CA ILE A 260 4.12 -4.02 9.88
C ILE A 260 3.96 -4.37 11.36
N VAL A 261 3.41 -5.56 11.62
CA VAL A 261 3.21 -6.09 12.97
C VAL A 261 4.59 -6.26 13.63
N PRO A 262 4.82 -5.67 14.82
CA PRO A 262 6.11 -5.80 15.50
C PRO A 262 6.28 -7.20 16.09
N ALA A 263 7.49 -7.53 16.53
CA ALA A 263 7.71 -8.74 17.32
C ALA A 263 7.00 -8.61 18.69
N GLY A 264 6.44 -9.71 19.18
CA GLY A 264 5.71 -9.79 20.45
C GLY A 264 5.98 -11.09 21.19
N THR A 265 5.20 -11.35 22.24
CA THR A 265 5.30 -12.58 23.03
C THR A 265 4.40 -13.67 22.46
N ALA A 266 4.92 -14.89 22.31
CA ALA A 266 4.09 -16.01 21.83
C ALA A 266 2.92 -16.33 22.78
N ASN A 267 1.77 -16.64 22.20
CA ASN A 267 0.50 -16.94 22.87
C ASN A 267 -0.10 -15.77 23.67
N GLU A 268 0.31 -14.53 23.37
CA GLU A 268 -0.25 -13.32 23.96
C GLU A 268 -1.28 -12.67 23.01
N THR A 269 -2.45 -12.34 23.55
CA THR A 269 -3.45 -11.53 22.85
C THR A 269 -3.33 -10.07 23.29
N VAL A 270 -3.16 -9.17 22.32
CA VAL A 270 -2.93 -7.74 22.55
C VAL A 270 -4.04 -6.89 21.94
N SER A 271 -4.22 -5.69 22.49
CA SER A 271 -5.03 -4.64 21.86
C SER A 271 -4.26 -3.97 20.72
N VAL A 272 -4.99 -3.37 19.77
CA VAL A 272 -4.40 -2.53 18.72
C VAL A 272 -4.90 -1.12 18.91
N THR A 273 -3.96 -0.17 19.03
CA THR A 273 -4.27 1.25 19.22
C THR A 273 -3.79 2.05 18.03
N VAL A 274 -4.66 2.87 17.47
CA VAL A 274 -4.32 3.91 16.49
C VAL A 274 -4.35 5.25 17.20
N ALA A 275 -3.31 6.06 17.03
CA ALA A 275 -3.20 7.38 17.61
C ALA A 275 -2.94 8.42 16.51
N ASN A 276 -3.88 9.34 16.33
CA ASN A 276 -3.70 10.50 15.44
C ASN A 276 -2.78 11.56 16.08
N SER A 277 -2.84 11.68 17.41
CA SER A 277 -2.00 12.56 18.22
C SER A 277 -1.85 11.98 19.63
N ALA A 278 -1.13 12.68 20.52
CA ALA A 278 -0.87 12.22 21.89
C ALA A 278 -2.15 11.87 22.67
N ASP A 279 -3.21 12.67 22.50
CA ASP A 279 -4.47 12.58 23.26
C ASP A 279 -5.65 12.03 22.45
N LYS A 280 -5.47 11.75 21.15
CA LYS A 280 -6.52 11.25 20.25
C LYS A 280 -6.19 9.83 19.82
N LYS A 281 -6.72 8.86 20.57
CA LYS A 281 -6.47 7.43 20.40
C LYS A 281 -7.76 6.64 20.29
N GLY A 282 -7.71 5.59 19.48
CA GLY A 282 -8.74 4.57 19.34
C GLY A 282 -8.12 3.20 19.57
N THR A 283 -8.71 2.39 20.44
CA THR A 283 -8.17 1.08 20.80
C THR A 283 -9.21 0.00 20.54
N LEU A 284 -8.86 -1.00 19.73
CA LEU A 284 -9.59 -2.25 19.64
C LEU A 284 -8.96 -3.24 20.62
N GLN A 285 -9.71 -3.60 21.66
CA GLN A 285 -9.26 -4.54 22.69
C GLN A 285 -9.21 -5.98 22.14
N GLY A 286 -8.16 -6.73 22.49
CA GLY A 286 -8.01 -8.13 22.06
C GLY A 286 -7.98 -8.34 20.55
N ALA A 287 -7.52 -7.32 19.80
CA ALA A 287 -7.59 -7.28 18.35
C ALA A 287 -6.67 -8.29 17.66
N PHE A 288 -5.53 -8.62 18.28
CA PHE A 288 -4.49 -9.40 17.63
C PHE A 288 -3.87 -10.43 18.59
N THR A 289 -3.67 -11.67 18.12
CA THR A 289 -3.02 -12.74 18.89
C THR A 289 -1.70 -13.16 18.28
N TYR A 290 -0.62 -13.03 19.05
CA TYR A 290 0.68 -13.60 18.69
C TYR A 290 0.66 -15.10 18.91
N THR A 291 0.98 -15.88 17.88
CA THR A 291 1.07 -17.34 17.95
C THR A 291 2.52 -17.78 18.04
N SER A 292 2.77 -18.91 18.71
CA SER A 292 4.07 -19.59 18.60
C SER A 292 4.24 -20.16 17.18
N ALA A 293 5.49 -20.24 16.72
CA ALA A 293 5.79 -21.00 15.51
C ALA A 293 5.28 -22.45 15.68
N PRO A 294 4.65 -23.04 14.65
CA PRO A 294 4.33 -24.45 14.67
C PRO A 294 5.61 -25.26 14.90
N VAL A 295 5.64 -26.04 15.97
CA VAL A 295 6.76 -26.96 16.22
C VAL A 295 6.60 -28.11 15.22
N GLY A 296 7.56 -28.26 14.30
CA GLY A 296 7.52 -29.32 13.27
C GLY A 296 7.38 -30.73 13.85
N PRO A 297 7.11 -31.75 13.01
CA PRO A 297 7.01 -33.13 13.48
C PRO A 297 8.31 -33.54 14.18
N ILE A 298 8.19 -34.22 15.31
CA ILE A 298 9.32 -34.86 15.96
C ILE A 298 9.49 -36.28 15.40
N ALA A 299 10.72 -36.65 15.05
CA ALA A 299 11.04 -37.98 14.56
C ALA A 299 12.43 -38.42 15.06
N ILE A 300 12.57 -39.71 15.39
CA ILE A 300 13.88 -40.33 15.63
C ILE A 300 14.22 -41.15 14.37
N ARG A 301 15.39 -40.88 13.80
CA ARG A 301 15.94 -41.60 12.64
C ARG A 301 16.86 -42.74 13.05
N SER A 302 17.72 -42.54 14.06
CA SER A 302 18.62 -43.58 14.56
C SER A 302 19.04 -43.35 16.02
N VAL A 303 19.46 -44.42 16.68
CA VAL A 303 20.07 -44.42 18.02
C VAL A 303 21.38 -45.22 17.93
N ALA A 304 22.51 -44.60 18.29
CA ALA A 304 23.82 -45.22 18.19
C ALA A 304 24.73 -44.87 19.38
N PRO A 305 25.43 -45.84 20.00
CA PRO A 305 25.35 -47.28 19.73
C PRO A 305 23.97 -47.84 20.13
N GLY A 306 23.51 -48.88 19.42
CA GLY A 306 22.25 -49.57 19.72
C GLY A 306 22.36 -50.64 20.82
N LEU A 307 23.42 -50.62 21.63
CA LEU A 307 23.75 -51.64 22.63
C LEU A 307 24.48 -51.00 23.83
N GLY A 308 24.19 -51.47 25.04
CA GLY A 308 24.95 -51.14 26.24
C GLY A 308 24.70 -52.10 27.41
N GLN A 309 25.48 -51.95 28.47
CA GLN A 309 25.38 -52.82 29.66
C GLN A 309 24.12 -52.54 30.47
N MET A 310 23.54 -53.58 31.08
CA MET A 310 22.37 -53.48 31.96
C MET A 310 22.53 -52.50 33.13
N ASP A 311 23.76 -52.21 33.57
CA ASP A 311 24.05 -51.22 34.61
C ASP A 311 23.86 -49.75 34.14
N GLY A 312 23.65 -49.53 32.84
CA GLY A 312 23.52 -48.21 32.25
C GLY A 312 24.86 -47.52 31.99
N GLY A 313 24.83 -46.20 31.84
CA GLY A 313 26.03 -45.37 31.61
C GLY A 313 26.52 -45.32 30.16
N THR A 314 25.83 -45.96 29.22
CA THR A 314 26.19 -45.91 27.80
C THR A 314 25.78 -44.56 27.22
N VAL A 315 26.72 -43.82 26.63
CA VAL A 315 26.40 -42.57 25.93
C VAL A 315 25.87 -42.93 24.54
N ILE A 316 24.62 -42.61 24.27
CA ILE A 316 23.95 -42.79 22.98
C ILE A 316 23.77 -41.44 22.27
N THR A 317 23.92 -41.46 20.96
CA THR A 317 23.58 -40.36 20.05
C THR A 317 22.27 -40.71 19.35
N ILE A 318 21.31 -39.80 19.43
CA ILE A 318 19.99 -39.92 18.79
C ILE A 318 19.94 -38.90 17.66
N SER A 319 19.82 -39.38 16.43
CA SER A 319 19.66 -38.52 15.25
C SER A 319 18.20 -38.48 14.82
N GLY A 320 17.71 -37.34 14.37
CA GLY A 320 16.29 -37.15 14.07
C GLY A 320 15.92 -35.77 13.53
N GLU A 321 14.69 -35.36 13.80
CA GLU A 321 14.11 -34.07 13.43
C GLU A 321 13.23 -33.54 14.56
N GLY A 322 13.15 -32.21 14.67
CA GLY A 322 12.20 -31.54 15.55
C GLY A 322 12.55 -31.60 17.03
N PHE A 323 13.81 -31.86 17.38
CA PHE A 323 14.29 -31.76 18.76
C PHE A 323 14.38 -30.29 19.18
N GLU A 324 14.16 -30.02 20.47
CA GLU A 324 14.28 -28.67 21.05
C GLU A 324 14.98 -28.74 22.41
N ASP A 325 15.59 -27.63 22.83
CA ASP A 325 16.19 -27.53 24.15
C ASP A 325 15.18 -27.89 25.24
N GLY A 326 15.62 -28.71 26.20
CA GLY A 326 14.74 -29.25 27.24
C GLY A 326 13.99 -30.54 26.83
N SER A 327 14.22 -31.08 25.63
CA SER A 327 13.73 -32.42 25.28
C SER A 327 14.27 -33.46 26.25
N ALA A 328 13.39 -34.32 26.78
CA ALA A 328 13.74 -35.45 27.62
C ALA A 328 13.95 -36.72 26.77
N VAL A 329 14.83 -37.60 27.21
CA VAL A 329 15.03 -38.94 26.63
C VAL A 329 14.62 -39.99 27.65
N LEU A 330 13.79 -40.94 27.25
CA LEU A 330 13.40 -42.10 28.06
C LEU A 330 13.81 -43.39 27.36
N ILE A 331 14.39 -44.33 28.10
CA ILE A 331 14.78 -45.66 27.63
C ILE A 331 13.92 -46.64 28.42
N ASP A 332 13.07 -47.40 27.73
CA ASP A 332 12.03 -48.25 28.35
C ASP A 332 11.13 -47.51 29.37
N GLY A 333 10.86 -46.23 29.11
CA GLY A 333 10.09 -45.37 30.02
C GLY A 333 10.86 -44.84 31.23
N VAL A 334 12.12 -45.23 31.42
CA VAL A 334 13.00 -44.67 32.46
C VAL A 334 13.73 -43.45 31.91
N ALA A 335 13.68 -42.33 32.64
CA ALA A 335 14.35 -41.10 32.22
C ALA A 335 15.89 -41.28 32.16
N SER A 336 16.49 -40.78 31.09
CA SER A 336 17.93 -40.68 30.93
C SER A 336 18.53 -39.78 32.04
N PRO A 337 19.54 -40.23 32.80
CA PRO A 337 20.20 -39.42 33.82
C PRO A 337 20.91 -38.17 33.29
N ALA A 338 21.26 -38.14 32.00
CA ALA A 338 21.84 -36.96 31.36
C ALA A 338 21.35 -36.87 29.90
N VAL A 339 20.95 -35.67 29.49
CA VAL A 339 20.53 -35.38 28.12
C VAL A 339 21.14 -34.05 27.73
N ASP A 340 21.76 -34.00 26.55
CA ASP A 340 22.29 -32.81 25.93
C ASP A 340 21.74 -32.70 24.50
N VAL A 341 20.98 -31.63 24.24
CA VAL A 341 20.36 -31.37 22.94
C VAL A 341 21.32 -30.50 22.15
N ILE A 342 21.99 -31.11 21.17
CA ILE A 342 23.04 -30.42 20.40
C ILE A 342 22.43 -29.56 19.30
N SER A 343 21.34 -30.04 18.69
CA SER A 343 20.61 -29.33 17.64
C SER A 343 19.20 -29.90 17.50
N SER A 344 18.41 -29.32 16.61
CA SER A 344 17.09 -29.85 16.23
C SER A 344 17.10 -31.23 15.58
N SER A 345 18.29 -31.81 15.35
CA SER A 345 18.47 -33.10 14.71
C SER A 345 19.38 -34.07 15.47
N VAL A 346 20.00 -33.65 16.58
CA VAL A 346 20.95 -34.47 17.33
C VAL A 346 20.79 -34.25 18.84
N ILE A 347 20.66 -35.36 19.56
CA ILE A 347 20.71 -35.41 21.03
C ILE A 347 21.79 -36.42 21.44
N THR A 348 22.53 -36.13 22.50
CA THR A 348 23.29 -37.14 23.25
C THR A 348 22.63 -37.41 24.60
N ALA A 349 22.52 -38.68 24.97
CA ALA A 349 21.90 -39.12 26.22
C ALA A 349 22.70 -40.24 26.86
N VAL A 350 22.56 -40.42 28.17
CA VAL A 350 23.20 -41.51 28.92
C VAL A 350 22.14 -42.53 29.29
N THR A 351 22.33 -43.80 28.96
CA THR A 351 21.34 -44.82 29.30
C THR A 351 21.25 -45.03 30.82
N PRO A 352 20.05 -45.14 31.40
CA PRO A 352 19.87 -45.58 32.79
C PRO A 352 20.23 -47.07 32.92
N ALA A 353 20.22 -47.61 34.14
CA ALA A 353 20.22 -49.06 34.33
C ALA A 353 18.89 -49.66 33.84
N GLY A 354 18.93 -50.86 33.28
CA GLY A 354 17.76 -51.54 32.70
C GLY A 354 17.95 -53.05 32.58
N GLU A 355 16.85 -53.77 32.40
CA GLU A 355 16.86 -55.23 32.26
C GLU A 355 17.40 -55.66 30.88
N PRO A 356 18.09 -56.81 30.77
CA PRO A 356 18.58 -57.32 29.49
C PRO A 356 17.46 -57.51 28.46
N GLY A 357 17.68 -57.04 27.23
CA GLY A 357 16.71 -57.15 26.14
C GLY A 357 16.59 -55.88 25.29
N LEU A 358 15.73 -55.96 24.27
CA LEU A 358 15.41 -54.83 23.38
C LEU A 358 14.44 -53.88 24.06
N VAL A 359 14.76 -52.59 24.00
CA VAL A 359 13.99 -51.52 24.62
C VAL A 359 13.72 -50.38 23.64
N ASP A 360 12.62 -49.68 23.89
CA ASP A 360 12.24 -48.49 23.14
C ASP A 360 13.02 -47.27 23.62
N VAL A 361 13.35 -46.37 22.69
CA VAL A 361 13.93 -45.06 23.00
C VAL A 361 12.95 -43.98 22.60
N ARG A 362 12.54 -43.15 23.55
CA ARG A 362 11.57 -42.07 23.35
C ARG A 362 12.22 -40.72 23.60
N VAL A 363 12.03 -39.78 22.68
CA VAL A 363 12.36 -38.35 22.88
C VAL A 363 11.06 -37.59 23.05
N GLN A 364 10.93 -36.82 24.13
CA GLN A 364 9.74 -36.05 24.47
C GLN A 364 10.10 -34.58 24.66
N ARG A 365 9.41 -33.70 23.94
CA ARG A 365 9.56 -32.25 24.05
C ARG A 365 8.88 -31.70 25.32
N PRO A 366 9.28 -30.51 25.79
CA PRO A 366 8.55 -29.72 26.80
C PRO A 366 7.03 -29.64 26.58
N ASP A 367 6.59 -29.47 25.32
CA ASP A 367 5.16 -29.44 24.93
C ASP A 367 4.43 -30.79 25.01
N GLN A 368 5.10 -31.84 25.52
CA GLN A 368 4.64 -33.23 25.67
C GLN A 368 4.53 -34.04 24.37
N THR A 369 4.76 -33.45 23.21
CA THR A 369 4.85 -34.22 21.97
C THR A 369 6.13 -35.07 21.97
N ALA A 370 6.10 -36.22 21.29
CA ALA A 370 7.19 -37.18 21.39
C ALA A 370 7.30 -38.08 20.16
N ALA A 371 8.51 -38.60 19.94
CA ALA A 371 8.80 -39.68 19.01
C ALA A 371 9.36 -40.87 19.78
N THR A 372 8.98 -42.08 19.36
CA THR A 372 9.52 -43.34 19.90
C THR A 372 10.18 -44.13 18.77
N ALA A 373 11.44 -44.50 18.97
CA ALA A 373 12.13 -45.50 18.18
C ALA A 373 11.97 -46.86 18.87
N PHE A 374 11.12 -47.70 18.30
CA PHE A 374 10.80 -49.00 18.88
C PHE A 374 11.99 -49.96 18.79
N LYS A 375 12.32 -50.61 19.91
CA LYS A 375 13.40 -51.61 20.02
C LYS A 375 14.75 -51.12 19.45
N ALA A 376 15.05 -49.83 19.64
CA ALA A 376 16.21 -49.17 19.04
C ALA A 376 17.50 -49.36 19.85
N PHE A 377 17.40 -49.85 21.09
CA PHE A 377 18.54 -50.11 21.96
C PHE A 377 18.40 -51.47 22.65
N ALA A 378 19.51 -52.11 22.98
CA ALA A 378 19.54 -53.37 23.72
C ALA A 378 20.41 -53.25 24.98
N TYR A 379 19.88 -53.69 26.11
CA TYR A 379 20.70 -53.96 27.30
C TYR A 379 21.22 -55.39 27.26
N TYR A 380 22.47 -55.57 27.68
CA TYR A 380 23.04 -56.88 27.89
C TYR A 380 23.59 -57.08 29.30
N ASP A 381 23.47 -58.30 29.78
CA ASP A 381 24.11 -58.77 31.00
C ASP A 381 25.43 -59.48 30.64
N PRO A 382 26.59 -59.00 31.12
CA PRO A 382 27.88 -59.64 30.88
C PRO A 382 28.00 -61.06 31.51
N ALA A 383 27.17 -61.44 32.48
CA ALA A 383 27.23 -62.73 33.16
C ALA A 383 26.48 -63.87 32.42
N THR A 384 25.42 -63.55 31.69
CA THR A 384 24.66 -64.50 30.83
C THR A 384 25.12 -64.49 29.36
N PHE A 385 26.14 -63.70 29.06
CA PHE A 385 26.79 -63.53 27.76
C PHE A 385 27.59 -64.79 27.36
N GLY A 386 26.89 -65.82 26.85
CA GLY A 386 27.45 -67.13 26.48
C GLY A 386 27.99 -67.26 25.04
N ASP A 387 28.72 -68.37 24.81
CA ASP A 387 29.52 -68.79 23.64
C ASP A 387 28.79 -68.93 22.28
N GLY A 388 28.03 -67.94 21.81
CA GLY A 388 27.48 -67.95 20.45
C GLY A 388 27.10 -66.59 19.84
N PRO A 389 26.94 -66.53 18.50
CA PRO A 389 26.56 -65.31 17.80
C PRO A 389 25.19 -64.81 18.24
N SER A 390 25.12 -63.53 18.62
CA SER A 390 23.89 -62.87 19.07
C SER A 390 23.69 -61.58 18.29
N VAL A 391 22.49 -61.38 17.75
CA VAL A 391 22.08 -60.13 17.09
C VAL A 391 21.35 -59.27 18.11
N PHE A 392 21.86 -58.07 18.34
CA PHE A 392 21.33 -57.14 19.34
C PHE A 392 20.57 -55.97 18.72
N SER A 393 20.93 -55.51 17.52
CA SER A 393 20.14 -54.49 16.85
C SER A 393 20.29 -54.56 15.33
N THR A 394 19.31 -53.99 14.65
CA THR A 394 19.26 -53.84 13.20
C THR A 394 19.04 -52.37 12.88
N ASP A 395 19.93 -51.74 12.12
CA ASP A 395 19.76 -50.34 11.67
C ASP A 395 19.82 -50.26 10.13
N PRO A 396 18.77 -49.80 9.44
CA PRO A 396 17.48 -49.34 9.97
C PRO A 396 16.54 -50.49 10.36
N VAL A 397 15.60 -50.23 11.28
CA VAL A 397 14.54 -51.18 11.69
C VAL A 397 13.35 -51.26 10.71
N LEU A 398 13.39 -50.50 9.61
CA LEU A 398 12.30 -50.34 8.64
C LEU A 398 12.87 -50.35 7.20
N GLY A 399 12.12 -50.91 6.25
CA GLY A 399 12.48 -50.89 4.82
C GLY A 399 11.25 -50.97 3.89
N PRO A 400 11.38 -50.56 2.63
CA PRO A 400 10.28 -50.60 1.66
C PRO A 400 9.97 -52.05 1.22
N LEU A 401 8.73 -52.30 0.79
CA LEU A 401 8.29 -53.61 0.27
C LEU A 401 9.10 -54.10 -0.93
N SER A 402 9.77 -53.19 -1.65
CA SER A 402 10.66 -53.49 -2.77
C SER A 402 12.00 -54.11 -2.35
N GLY A 403 12.33 -54.11 -1.05
CA GLY A 403 13.66 -54.48 -0.55
C GLY A 403 14.75 -53.47 -0.93
N GLY A 404 16.01 -53.88 -0.83
CA GLY A 404 17.18 -53.07 -1.18
C GLY A 404 17.78 -52.22 -0.04
N THR A 405 17.20 -52.28 1.16
CA THR A 405 17.76 -51.60 2.34
C THR A 405 18.99 -52.34 2.86
N ALA A 406 20.13 -51.64 2.92
CA ALA A 406 21.29 -52.13 3.66
C ALA A 406 20.97 -52.07 5.17
N VAL A 407 21.01 -53.22 5.86
CA VAL A 407 20.78 -53.32 7.30
C VAL A 407 22.09 -53.63 8.00
N MET A 408 22.51 -52.76 8.91
CA MET A 408 23.61 -53.00 9.82
C MET A 408 23.12 -53.86 10.98
N LEU A 409 23.71 -55.05 11.16
CA LEU A 409 23.49 -55.89 12.33
C LEU A 409 24.54 -55.55 13.37
N SER A 410 24.12 -55.02 14.51
CA SER A 410 25.00 -54.93 15.68
C SER A 410 24.79 -56.18 16.52
N GLY A 411 25.89 -56.85 16.83
CA GLY A 411 25.90 -58.13 17.51
C GLY A 411 27.30 -58.46 17.97
N GLN A 412 27.48 -59.67 18.48
CA GLN A 412 28.82 -60.18 18.80
C GLN A 412 29.03 -61.58 18.25
N GLN A 413 30.29 -61.99 18.20
CA GLN A 413 30.74 -63.31 17.76
C GLN A 413 30.26 -63.69 16.34
N PHE A 414 30.19 -62.69 15.45
CA PHE A 414 30.14 -62.89 13.99
C PHE A 414 31.48 -63.43 13.47
N ALA A 415 31.85 -64.65 13.87
CA ALA A 415 33.09 -65.31 13.49
C ALA A 415 32.81 -66.42 12.46
N GLY A 416 33.47 -66.36 11.30
CA GLY A 416 33.24 -67.29 10.19
C GLY A 416 31.98 -66.94 9.37
N PRO A 417 31.74 -67.60 8.22
CA PRO A 417 30.68 -67.19 7.30
C PRO A 417 29.31 -67.15 8.01
N VAL A 418 28.80 -65.94 8.22
CA VAL A 418 27.50 -65.68 8.84
C VAL A 418 26.44 -65.77 7.75
N GLN A 419 25.48 -66.69 7.90
CA GLN A 419 24.28 -66.71 7.07
C GLN A 419 23.22 -65.83 7.72
N VAL A 420 22.83 -64.78 6.99
CA VAL A 420 21.70 -63.90 7.34
C VAL A 420 20.56 -64.28 6.40
N PHE A 421 19.39 -64.61 6.95
CA PHE A 421 18.22 -65.07 6.20
C PHE A 421 17.20 -63.96 5.98
#